data_AF-A0A9X9FQM4-F1
#
_entry.id   AF-A0A9X9FQM4-F1
#
_cell.length_a   1.000
_cell.length_b   1.000
_cell.length_c   1.000
_cell.angle_alpha   90.00
_cell.angle_beta   90.00
_cell.angle_gamma   90.00
#
_symmetry.space_group_name_H-M   'P 1'
#
loop_
_entity.id
_entity.type
_entity.pdbx_description
1 polymer ?
#
loop_
_entity_poly.entity_id
_entity_poly.type
_entity_poly.pdbx_seq_one_letter_code
_entity_poly.pdbx_strand_id
1 'polypeptide(L)' 'MNRGALLTRLKELQELPKFQKRDICSISAFLQLEALAEHVRVCEEAAGVAQTGQDQ' A
#
# COMPACT_ATOMS: atom_id res chain seq x y z
N MET A 1 9.08 -7.81 -6.04
CA MET A 1 7.60 -7.79 -6.05
C MET A 1 7.12 -7.56 -7.48
N ASN A 2 6.08 -8.25 -7.95
CA ASN A 2 5.48 -8.01 -9.27
C ASN A 2 4.32 -7.01 -9.16
N ARG A 3 3.95 -6.35 -10.27
CA ARG A 3 2.89 -5.32 -10.29
C ARG A 3 1.57 -5.80 -9.65
N GLY A 4 1.15 -7.03 -9.97
CA GLY A 4 -0.07 -7.61 -9.38
C GLY A 4 0.00 -7.80 -7.86
N ALA A 5 1.18 -8.17 -7.33
CA ALA A 5 1.36 -8.31 -5.89
C ALA A 5 1.31 -6.96 -5.17
N LEU A 6 1.90 -5.92 -5.77
CA LEU A 6 1.86 -4.56 -5.24
C LEU A 6 0.43 -3.99 -5.25
N LEU A 7 -0.32 -4.18 -6.33
CA LEU A 7 -1.72 -3.76 -6.40
C LEU A 7 -2.60 -4.49 -5.38
N THR A 8 -2.34 -5.78 -5.16
CA THR A 8 -3.06 -6.56 -4.12
C THR A 8 -2.81 -5.98 -2.74
N ARG A 9 -1.53 -5.76 -2.39
CA ARG A 9 -1.14 -5.15 -1.10
C ARG A 9 -1.76 -3.78 -0.90
N LEU A 10 -1.72 -2.96 -1.94
CA LEU A 10 -2.30 -1.63 -1.88
C LEU A 10 -3.83 -1.66 -1.70
N LYS A 11 -4.50 -2.64 -2.30
CA LYS A 11 -5.94 -2.85 -2.11
C LYS A 11 -6.26 -3.24 -0.66
N GLU A 12 -5.46 -4.10 -0.05
CA GLU A 12 -5.58 -4.41 1.38
C GLU A 12 -5.39 -3.16 2.25
N LEU A 13 -4.42 -2.30 1.91
CA LEU A 13 -4.22 -1.02 2.61
C LEU A 13 -5.40 -0.06 2.42
N GLN A 14 -6.02 -0.03 1.24
CA GLN A 14 -7.19 0.81 0.94
C GLN A 14 -8.40 0.48 1.85
N GLU A 15 -8.53 -0.78 2.28
CA GLU A 15 -9.60 -1.22 3.20
C GLU A 15 -9.37 -0.72 4.63
N LEU A 16 -8.15 -0.30 4.98
CA LEU A 16 -7.86 0.24 6.30
C LEU A 16 -8.57 1.60 6.49
N PRO A 17 -9.10 1.86 7.70
CA PRO A 17 -9.80 3.11 8.02
C PRO A 17 -8.94 4.35 7.80
N LYS A 18 -7.61 4.20 7.83
CA LYS A 18 -6.64 5.25 7.50
C LYS A 18 -6.75 5.75 6.05
N PHE A 19 -7.05 4.86 5.11
CA PHE A 19 -7.11 5.14 3.67
C PHE A 19 -8.53 5.17 3.10
N GLN A 20 -9.56 4.80 3.86
CA GLN A 20 -10.96 4.91 3.39
C GLN A 20 -11.36 6.33 2.90
N LYS A 21 -10.67 7.39 3.34
CA LYS A 21 -10.89 8.77 2.86
C LYS A 21 -9.93 9.23 1.76
N ARG A 22 -9.00 8.37 1.30
CA ARG A 22 -8.03 8.68 0.25
C ARG A 22 -7.98 7.52 -0.73
N ASP A 23 -8.28 7.79 -1.99
CA ASP A 23 -8.13 6.79 -3.04
C ASP A 23 -6.64 6.63 -3.38
N ILE A 24 -5.97 5.70 -2.70
CA ILE A 24 -4.55 5.43 -2.91
C ILE A 24 -4.32 4.50 -4.10
N CYS A 25 -5.36 3.79 -4.56
CA CYS A 25 -5.30 2.83 -5.66
C CYS A 25 -5.38 3.47 -7.05
N SER A 26 -6.08 4.60 -7.21
CA SER A 26 -6.21 5.25 -8.51
C SER A 26 -4.87 5.70 -9.09
N ILE A 27 -3.97 6.24 -8.25
CA ILE A 27 -2.66 6.70 -8.73
C ILE A 27 -1.74 5.53 -9.12
N SER A 28 -1.93 4.37 -8.52
CA SER A 28 -1.19 3.14 -8.75
C SER A 28 -1.32 2.59 -10.17
N ALA A 29 -2.43 2.94 -10.84
CA ALA A 29 -2.63 2.61 -12.24
C ALA A 29 -1.67 3.37 -13.16
N PHE A 30 -1.26 4.58 -12.76
CA PHE A 30 -0.37 5.48 -13.53
C PHE A 30 1.11 5.32 -13.17
N LEU A 31 1.42 4.69 -12.04
CA LEU A 31 2.79 4.48 -11.58
C LEU A 31 3.47 3.30 -12.30
N GLN A 32 4.74 3.49 -12.61
CA GLN A 32 5.64 2.41 -13.04
C GLN A 32 5.91 1.45 -11.88
N LEU A 33 6.44 0.24 -12.17
CA LEU A 33 6.60 -0.81 -11.16
C LEU A 33 7.42 -0.36 -9.94
N GLU A 34 8.52 0.36 -10.16
CA GLU A 34 9.38 0.88 -9.08
C GLU A 34 8.66 1.94 -8.25
N ALA A 35 8.00 2.91 -8.90
CA ALA A 35 7.25 3.94 -8.20
C ALA A 35 6.02 3.37 -7.45
N LEU A 36 5.39 2.32 -7.99
CA LEU A 36 4.34 1.58 -7.31
C LEU A 36 4.87 0.87 -6.06
N ALA A 37 6.07 0.30 -6.12
CA ALA A 37 6.70 -0.35 -4.97
C ALA A 37 6.99 0.64 -3.84
N GLU A 38 7.48 1.83 -4.19
CA GLU A 38 7.69 2.91 -3.22
C GLU A 38 6.36 3.43 -2.64
N HIS A 39 5.34 3.62 -3.47
CA HIS A 39 4.01 4.03 -3.03
C HIS A 39 3.38 3.04 -2.05
N VAL A 40 3.51 1.73 -2.30
CA VAL A 40 3.06 0.68 -1.37
C VAL A 40 3.82 0.79 -0.05
N ARG A 41 5.15 0.91 -0.06
CA ARG A 41 5.95 1.09 1.18
C ARG A 41 5.49 2.30 2.00
N VAL A 42 5.28 3.45 1.36
CA VAL A 42 4.82 4.66 2.04
C VAL A 42 3.40 4.48 2.60
N CYS A 43 2.52 3.79 1.88
CA CYS A 43 1.20 3.46 2.39
C CYS A 43 1.26 2.47 3.57
N GLU A 44 2.12 1.45 3.53
CA GLU A 44 2.33 0.51 4.63
C GLU A 44 2.87 1.21 5.88
N GLU A 45 3.81 2.14 5.73
CA GLU A 45 4.35 2.94 6.81
C GLU A 45 3.29 3.89 7.41
N ALA A 46 2.54 4.59 6.55
CA ALA A 46 1.45 5.46 6.99
C ALA A 46 0.27 4.69 7.61
N ALA A 47 0.09 3.42 7.25
CA ALA A 47 -0.85 2.50 7.87
C ALA A 47 -0.41 2.06 9.28
N GLY A 48 0.86 2.23 9.62
CA GLY A 48 1.47 1.60 10.80
C GLY A 48 1.67 0.09 10.65
N VAL A 49 1.55 -0.46 9.43
CA VAL A 49 1.77 -1.89 9.13
C VAL A 49 3.27 -2.20 9.04
N ALA A 50 4.11 -1.17 8.84
CA ALA A 50 5.57 -1.32 8.74
C ALA A 50 6.26 -1.89 10.01
N GLN A 51 5.57 -2.05 11.14
CA GLN A 51 6.10 -2.72 12.34
C GLN A 51 5.01 -3.46 13.12
N THR A 52 4.58 -4.63 12.64
CA THR A 52 4.08 -5.70 13.52
C THR A 52 4.54 -7.08 13.02
N GLY A 53 5.86 -7.25 12.86
CA GLY A 53 6.46 -8.48 13.37
C GLY A 53 6.73 -8.25 14.85
N GLN A 54 6.07 -9.00 15.74
CA GLN A 54 6.22 -9.05 17.21
C GLN A 54 5.38 -8.06 18.05
N ASP A 55 4.14 -8.43 18.34
CA ASP A 55 3.57 -8.37 19.71
C ASP A 55 2.38 -9.36 19.78
N GLN A 56 2.69 -10.61 20.14
CA GLN A 56 2.05 -11.36 21.24
C GLN A 56 2.72 -12.73 21.39
#